data_AF-A0AAX3WER1-F1
#
_entry.id   AF-A0AAX3WER1-F1
#
_cell.length_a   1.000
_cell.length_b   1.000
_cell.length_c   1.000
_cell.angle_alpha   90.00
_cell.angle_beta   90.00
_cell.angle_gamma   90.00
#
_symmetry.space_group_name_H-M   'P 1'
#
loop_
_entity.id
_entity.type
_entity.pdbx_description
1 polymer ?
#
loop_
_entity_poly.entity_id
_entity_poly.type
_entity_poly.pdbx_seq_one_letter_code
_entity_poly.pdbx_strand_id
1 'polypeptide(L)'
;MDWSAKACAIVPGKSAKRVVGELVMAEQAQEEGCRFMRELVALLAEEQPGFPLSEQEHLFQQLLDLEKRAEAEGADAVVRAAIASARRMSGVVAAALWPPRVRGH
;
A
#
# COMPACT_ATOMS: atom_id res chain seq x y z
N MET A 1 3.37 -15.71 -40.80
CA MET A 1 3.45 -14.92 -39.55
C MET A 1 4.64 -15.46 -38.79
N ASP A 2 5.67 -14.63 -38.69
CA ASP A 2 7.06 -14.99 -38.41
C ASP A 2 7.37 -14.76 -36.93
N TRP A 3 7.59 -15.84 -36.16
CA TRP A 3 8.10 -15.75 -34.78
C TRP A 3 9.60 -16.00 -34.79
N SER A 4 10.34 -15.01 -35.30
CA SER A 4 11.79 -14.99 -35.22
C SER A 4 12.22 -14.50 -33.83
N ALA A 5 12.97 -15.36 -33.15
CA ALA A 5 13.67 -15.10 -31.91
C ALA A 5 14.48 -13.80 -31.97
N LYS A 6 14.38 -12.97 -30.94
CA LYS A 6 15.42 -12.01 -30.57
C LYS A 6 16.02 -12.44 -29.25
N ALA A 7 17.13 -13.15 -29.37
CA ALA A 7 18.08 -13.38 -28.29
C ALA A 7 18.50 -12.02 -27.71
N CYS A 8 18.26 -11.80 -26.42
CA CYS A 8 18.82 -10.67 -25.70
C CYS A 8 20.24 -11.06 -25.29
N ALA A 9 21.22 -10.51 -26.00
CA ALA A 9 22.64 -10.73 -25.73
C ALA A 9 23.00 -10.20 -24.33
N ILE A 10 23.39 -11.10 -23.44
CA ILE A 10 24.01 -10.75 -22.15
C ILE A 10 25.47 -10.43 -22.45
N VAL A 11 25.81 -9.14 -22.47
CA VAL A 11 27.21 -8.68 -22.59
C VAL A 11 27.88 -8.80 -21.20
N PRO A 12 29.02 -9.49 -21.06
CA PRO A 12 29.69 -9.63 -19.79
C PRO A 12 30.63 -8.44 -19.57
N GLY A 13 30.50 -7.75 -18.44
CA GLY A 13 31.53 -6.80 -18.02
C GLY A 13 31.07 -5.57 -17.25
N LYS A 14 30.39 -5.75 -16.11
CA LYS A 14 30.45 -4.76 -15.01
C LYS A 14 30.03 -5.40 -13.69
N SER A 15 31.03 -5.70 -12.86
CA SER A 15 30.95 -5.95 -11.42
C SER A 15 29.64 -6.56 -10.89
N ALA A 16 29.56 -7.89 -10.94
CA ALA A 16 28.49 -8.72 -10.36
C ALA A 16 28.17 -8.42 -8.88
N LYS A 17 29.06 -7.74 -8.13
CA LYS A 17 28.82 -7.39 -6.73
C LYS A 17 27.80 -6.26 -6.51
N ARG A 18 27.48 -5.45 -7.52
CA ARG A 18 26.56 -4.29 -7.35
C ARG A 18 25.11 -4.59 -7.80
N VAL A 19 24.94 -5.46 -8.80
CA VAL A 19 23.61 -5.84 -9.34
C VAL A 19 22.85 -6.79 -8.40
N VAL A 20 23.56 -7.68 -7.69
CA VAL A 20 22.94 -8.59 -6.73
C VAL A 20 22.30 -7.85 -5.55
N GLY A 21 22.90 -6.75 -5.10
CA GLY A 21 22.31 -5.93 -4.04
C GLY A 21 20.99 -5.26 -4.46
N GLU A 22 20.91 -4.77 -5.71
CA GLU A 22 19.71 -4.08 -6.22
C GLU A 22 18.56 -5.07 -6.51
N LEU A 23 18.87 -6.28 -7.00
CA LEU A 23 17.87 -7.33 -7.23
C LEU A 23 17.31 -7.90 -5.92
N VAL A 24 18.16 -8.11 -4.90
CA VAL A 24 17.72 -8.60 -3.59
C VAL A 24 16.84 -7.57 -2.88
N MET A 25 17.16 -6.27 -2.99
CA MET A 25 16.32 -5.21 -2.44
C MET A 25 14.99 -5.08 -3.20
N ALA A 26 14.98 -5.27 -4.52
CA ALA A 26 13.73 -5.25 -5.30
C ALA A 26 12.83 -6.47 -5.00
N GLU A 27 13.42 -7.65 -4.82
CA GLU A 27 12.68 -8.88 -4.49
C GLU A 27 12.11 -8.84 -3.07
N GLN A 28 12.87 -8.32 -2.10
CA GLN A 28 12.38 -8.03 -0.75
C GLN A 28 11.27 -6.98 -0.75
N ALA A 29 11.49 -5.84 -1.44
CA ALA A 29 10.48 -4.78 -1.56
C ALA A 29 9.19 -5.28 -2.22
N GLN A 30 9.28 -6.26 -3.14
CA GLN A 30 8.13 -6.88 -3.76
C GLN A 30 7.40 -7.84 -2.80
N GLU A 31 8.13 -8.64 -2.02
CA GLU A 31 7.54 -9.54 -1.02
C GLU A 31 6.85 -8.75 0.11
N GLU A 32 7.51 -7.69 0.58
CA GLU A 32 7.02 -6.74 1.59
C GLU A 32 5.82 -5.95 1.06
N GLY A 33 5.90 -5.46 -0.17
CA GLY A 33 4.77 -4.81 -0.84
C GLY A 33 3.55 -5.73 -0.96
N CYS A 34 3.76 -7.00 -1.29
CA CYS A 34 2.71 -8.01 -1.30
C CYS A 34 2.13 -8.27 0.11
N ARG A 35 2.95 -8.22 1.16
CA ARG A 35 2.48 -8.36 2.55
C ARG A 35 1.58 -7.19 2.95
N PHE A 36 2.02 -5.95 2.77
CA PHE A 36 1.24 -4.76 3.12
C PHE A 36 -0.08 -4.67 2.35
N MET A 37 -0.08 -5.04 1.06
CA MET A 37 -1.31 -5.11 0.27
C MET A 37 -2.29 -6.18 0.78
N ARG A 38 -1.79 -7.33 1.26
CA ARG A 38 -2.65 -8.35 1.88
C ARG A 38 -3.24 -7.88 3.20
N GLU A 39 -2.44 -7.23 4.04
CA GLU A 39 -2.93 -6.62 5.30
C GLU A 39 -3.98 -5.53 5.01
N LEU A 40 -3.75 -4.69 4.00
CA LEU A 40 -4.73 -3.68 3.57
C LEU A 40 -6.06 -4.31 3.12
N VAL A 41 -6.01 -5.35 2.28
CA VAL A 41 -7.22 -6.04 1.81
C VAL A 41 -7.97 -6.69 2.98
N ALA A 42 -7.26 -7.27 3.95
CA ALA A 42 -7.90 -7.87 5.14
C ALA A 42 -8.65 -6.80 5.96
N LEU A 43 -8.01 -5.66 6.24
CA LEU A 43 -8.64 -4.54 6.96
C LEU A 43 -9.89 -4.02 6.25
N LEU A 44 -9.83 -3.89 4.92
CA LEU A 44 -10.96 -3.39 4.13
C LEU A 44 -12.08 -4.43 3.94
N ALA A 45 -11.76 -5.73 3.94
CA ALA A 45 -12.76 -6.79 3.82
C ALA A 45 -13.62 -6.93 5.09
N GLU A 46 -13.11 -6.49 6.23
CA GLU A 46 -13.85 -6.44 7.48
C GLU A 46 -14.84 -5.26 7.51
N GLU A 47 -14.67 -4.23 6.67
CA GLU A 47 -15.58 -3.08 6.59
C GLU A 47 -16.94 -3.49 5.98
N GLN A 48 -18.04 -3.26 6.72
CA GLN A 48 -19.39 -3.40 6.18
C GLN A 48 -20.18 -2.08 6.19
N PRO A 49 -21.07 -1.87 5.22
CA PRO A 49 -21.94 -0.69 5.21
C PRO A 49 -22.85 -0.70 6.45
N GLY A 50 -22.71 0.33 7.29
CA GLY A 50 -23.48 0.49 8.52
C GLY A 50 -22.69 0.28 9.82
N PHE A 51 -21.37 0.12 9.74
CA PHE A 51 -20.52 0.03 10.93
C PHE A 51 -20.69 1.26 11.85
N PRO A 52 -20.80 1.03 13.18
CA PRO A 52 -20.84 2.11 14.15
C PRO A 52 -19.57 2.96 14.06
N LEU A 53 -19.68 4.25 14.40
CA LEU A 53 -18.59 5.22 14.27
C LEU A 53 -17.29 4.75 14.92
N SER A 54 -17.38 4.09 16.08
CA SER A 54 -16.22 3.53 16.79
C SER A 54 -15.45 2.48 15.98
N GLU A 55 -16.14 1.69 15.15
CA GLU A 55 -15.51 0.70 14.27
C GLU A 55 -14.86 1.38 13.05
N GLN A 56 -15.44 2.47 12.55
CA GLN A 56 -14.81 3.28 11.49
C GLN A 56 -13.58 4.02 12.00
N GLU A 57 -13.64 4.58 13.22
CA GLU A 57 -12.48 5.19 13.89
C GLU A 57 -11.39 4.14 14.14
N HIS A 58 -11.76 2.92 14.53
CA HIS A 58 -10.83 1.81 14.70
C HIS A 58 -10.14 1.44 13.38
N LEU A 59 -10.91 1.27 12.30
CA LEU A 59 -10.38 1.00 10.97
C LEU A 59 -9.43 2.12 10.50
N PHE A 60 -9.80 3.38 10.71
CA PHE A 60 -8.94 4.50 10.38
C PHE A 60 -7.59 4.45 11.12
N GLN A 61 -7.60 4.10 12.41
CA GLN A 61 -6.35 3.92 13.17
C GLN A 61 -5.51 2.74 12.66
N GLN A 62 -6.14 1.61 12.35
CA GLN A 62 -5.44 0.46 11.79
C GLN A 62 -4.79 0.78 10.44
N LEU A 63 -5.48 1.53 9.57
CA LEU A 63 -4.93 1.99 8.29
C LEU A 63 -3.79 3.00 8.48
N LEU A 64 -3.86 3.87 9.50
CA LEU A 64 -2.79 4.81 9.84
C LEU A 64 -1.54 4.07 10.35
N ASP A 65 -1.72 3.05 11.19
CA ASP A 65 -0.60 2.25 11.70
C ASP A 65 0.01 1.38 10.60
N LEU A 66 -0.80 0.88 9.66
CA LEU A 66 -0.32 0.20 8.46
C LEU A 66 0.52 1.14 7.57
N GLU A 67 0.09 2.39 7.38
CA GLU A 67 0.83 3.39 6.61
C GLU A 67 2.20 3.70 7.25
N LYS A 68 2.23 3.90 8.57
CA LYS A 68 3.49 4.15 9.31
C LYS A 68 4.46 2.97 9.24
N ARG A 69 3.96 1.73 9.35
CA ARG A 69 4.81 0.52 9.20
C ARG A 69 5.36 0.40 7.79
N ALA A 70 4.51 0.61 6.77
CA ALA A 70 4.95 0.60 5.38
C ALA A 70 6.01 1.67 5.09
N GLU A 71 5.91 2.85 5.70
CA GLU A 71 6.95 3.89 5.60
C GLU A 71 8.24 3.50 6.31
N ALA A 72 8.15 3.02 7.55
CA ALA A 72 9.32 2.63 8.35
C ALA A 72 10.10 1.45 7.74
N GLU A 73 9.39 0.51 7.12
CA GLU A 73 9.95 -0.67 6.46
C GLU A 73 10.37 -0.38 5.01
N GLY A 74 10.19 0.86 4.51
CA GLY A 74 10.65 1.24 3.17
C GLY A 74 9.84 0.64 2.02
N ALA A 75 8.56 0.34 2.25
CA ALA A 75 7.69 -0.27 1.26
C ALA A 75 7.58 0.56 -0.03
N ASP A 76 7.27 -0.14 -1.12
CA ASP A 76 7.12 0.46 -2.45
C ASP A 76 6.16 1.67 -2.46
N ALA A 77 6.50 2.67 -3.27
CA ALA A 77 5.74 3.92 -3.33
C ALA A 77 4.27 3.71 -3.73
N VAL A 78 3.99 2.73 -4.61
CA VAL A 78 2.62 2.37 -5.04
C VAL A 78 1.85 1.79 -3.86
N VAL A 79 2.48 0.93 -3.07
CA VAL A 79 1.87 0.31 -1.89
C VAL A 79 1.55 1.37 -0.83
N ARG A 80 2.49 2.26 -0.52
CA ARG A 80 2.25 3.38 0.40
C ARG A 80 1.12 4.29 -0.09
N ALA A 81 1.08 4.60 -1.39
CA ALA A 81 0.02 5.41 -1.97
C ALA A 81 -1.37 4.74 -1.87
N ALA A 82 -1.44 3.42 -2.08
CA ALA A 82 -2.67 2.66 -1.94
C ALA A 82 -3.21 2.69 -0.50
N ILE A 83 -2.34 2.45 0.50
CA ILE A 83 -2.72 2.51 1.93
C ILE A 83 -3.19 3.92 2.30
N ALA A 84 -2.45 4.96 1.91
CA ALA A 84 -2.81 6.35 2.18
C ALA A 84 -4.14 6.75 1.50
N SER A 85 -4.45 6.17 0.34
CA SER A 85 -5.73 6.37 -0.35
C SER A 85 -6.88 5.72 0.42
N ALA A 86 -6.72 4.47 0.83
CA ALA A 86 -7.73 3.74 1.62
C ALA A 86 -8.05 4.48 2.92
N ARG A 87 -7.03 4.93 3.65
CA ARG A 87 -7.21 5.73 4.88
C ARG A 87 -8.00 7.02 4.62
N ARG A 88 -7.68 7.74 3.53
CA ARG A 88 -8.41 8.96 3.16
C ARG A 88 -9.88 8.68 2.88
N MET A 89 -10.20 7.60 2.18
CA MET A 89 -11.59 7.23 1.91
C MET A 89 -12.34 6.87 3.20
N SER A 90 -11.73 6.09 4.10
CA SER A 90 -12.29 5.78 5.42
C SER A 90 -12.55 7.05 6.25
N GLY A 91 -11.62 8.01 6.25
CA GLY A 91 -11.81 9.30 6.92
C GLY A 91 -12.89 10.19 6.30
N VAL A 92 -13.07 10.16 4.98
CA VAL A 92 -14.14 10.91 4.29
C VAL A 92 -15.51 10.30 4.60
N VAL A 93 -15.63 8.98 4.68
CA VAL A 93 -16.88 8.31 5.08
C VAL A 93 -17.25 8.68 6.52
N ALA A 94 -16.28 8.64 7.46
CA ALA A 94 -16.49 9.07 8.84
C ALA A 94 -16.93 10.55 8.93
N ALA A 95 -16.31 11.44 8.15
CA ALA A 95 -16.66 12.86 8.11
C ALA A 95 -18.01 13.15 7.41
N ALA A 96 -18.38 12.36 6.40
CA ALA A 96 -19.66 12.50 5.69
C ALA A 96 -20.84 12.00 6.55
N LEU A 97 -20.63 10.99 7.40
CA LEU A 97 -21.62 10.51 8.36
C LEU A 97 -21.88 11.50 9.51
N TRP A 98 -20.97 12.46 9.74
CA TRP A 98 -21.17 13.52 10.71
C TRP A 98 -20.69 14.87 10.17
N PRO A 99 -21.52 15.59 9.38
CA PRO A 99 -21.17 16.95 9.00
C PRO A 99 -20.94 17.77 10.28
N PRO A 100 -19.90 18.62 10.31
CA PRO A 100 -19.62 19.44 11.48
C PRO A 100 -20.90 20.21 11.80
N ARG A 101 -21.44 19.98 13.02
CA ARG A 101 -22.54 20.79 13.53
C ARG A 101 -21.97 22.19 13.72
N VAL A 102 -22.07 23.01 12.67
CA VAL A 102 -21.78 24.43 12.74
C VAL A 102 -22.78 24.98 13.75
N ARG A 103 -22.34 25.10 15.00
CA ARG A 103 -23.10 25.74 16.06
C ARG A 103 -22.98 27.23 15.77
N GLY A 104 -23.81 27.71 14.86
CA GLY A 104 -24.00 29.14 14.64
C GLY A 104 -24.47 29.74 15.95
N HIS A 105 -23.63 30.58 16.53
CA HIS A 105 -23.97 31.47 17.64
C HIS A 105 -23.46 32.86 17.30
#